data_AF-I6ZF28-F1
#
_entry.id   AF-I6ZF28-F1
#
_cell.length_a   1.000
_cell.length_b   1.000
_cell.length_c   1.000
_cell.angle_alpha   90.00
_cell.angle_beta   90.00
_cell.angle_gamma   90.00
#
_symmetry.space_group_name_H-M   'P 1'
#
loop_
_entity.id
_entity.type
_entity.pdbx_description
1 polymer ?
#
loop_
_entity_poly.entity_id
_entity_poly.type
_entity_poly.pdbx_seq_one_letter_code
_entity_poly.pdbx_strand_id
1 'polypeptide(L)'
;MRLTIDGEDNLPSRKNWFYLMTDNGHLFKACFSGRGQQIKWLNAFEKKEIIGEWIKTRLVNWDLIEEYEYASEDYEGYGIITKEILECFGNDKVFLKKTTKTKTDKERIERDVWLISFPYSLVYS
;
A
#
# COMPACT_ATOMS: atom_id res chain seq x y z
N MET A 1 5.20 -10.74 5.79
CA MET A 1 5.00 -9.45 6.48
C MET A 1 3.53 -9.02 6.38
N ARG A 2 2.98 -8.41 7.44
CA ARG A 2 1.65 -7.78 7.42
C ARG A 2 1.85 -6.30 7.73
N LEU A 3 1.42 -5.42 6.83
CA LEU A 3 1.38 -3.98 7.12
C LEU A 3 0.02 -3.63 7.68
N THR A 4 0.01 -2.77 8.68
CA THR A 4 -1.25 -2.26 9.23
C THR A 4 -1.67 -1.06 8.41
N ILE A 5 -2.94 -1.05 8.00
CA ILE A 5 -3.53 0.13 7.36
C ILE A 5 -4.05 1.02 8.46
N ASP A 6 -3.47 2.20 8.59
CA ASP A 6 -3.97 3.26 9.43
C ASP A 6 -4.75 4.25 8.55
N GLY A 7 -5.86 4.75 9.05
CA GLY A 7 -6.75 5.60 8.27
C GLY A 7 -7.89 6.14 9.11
N GLU A 8 -8.51 7.22 8.62
CA GLU A 8 -9.64 7.86 9.29
C GLU A 8 -10.79 6.86 9.54
N ASP A 9 -11.64 7.15 10.53
CA ASP A 9 -12.80 6.33 10.93
C ASP A 9 -13.75 5.97 9.76
N ASN A 10 -13.63 6.65 8.62
CA ASN A 10 -14.44 6.52 7.42
C ASN A 10 -13.74 5.80 6.26
N LEU A 11 -12.93 4.76 6.52
CA LEU A 11 -12.37 3.91 5.46
C LEU A 11 -13.46 3.44 4.48
N PRO A 12 -13.16 3.33 3.17
CA PRO A 12 -14.08 2.86 2.16
C PRO A 12 -14.76 1.55 2.55
N SER A 13 -16.06 1.46 2.27
CA SER A 13 -16.82 0.24 2.51
C SER A 13 -16.27 -0.90 1.63
N ARG A 14 -16.33 -2.13 2.12
CA ARG A 14 -15.84 -3.31 1.38
C ARG A 14 -16.54 -3.53 0.02
N LYS A 15 -17.74 -2.96 -0.16
CA LYS A 15 -18.55 -3.18 -1.36
C LYS A 15 -18.22 -2.20 -2.49
N ASN A 16 -17.57 -1.08 -2.19
CA ASN A 16 -17.32 -0.03 -3.16
C ASN A 16 -15.82 0.06 -3.45
N TRP A 17 -15.47 -0.07 -4.72
CA TRP A 17 -14.13 0.27 -5.18
C TRP A 17 -13.96 1.80 -5.27
N PHE A 18 -12.73 2.25 -5.15
CA PHE A 18 -12.32 3.66 -5.15
C PHE A 18 -11.01 3.82 -5.94
N TYR A 19 -10.63 5.06 -6.23
CA TYR A 19 -9.32 5.34 -6.80
C TYR A 19 -8.28 5.49 -5.70
N LEU A 20 -7.18 4.76 -5.82
CA LEU A 20 -6.02 4.84 -4.93
C LEU A 20 -4.90 5.58 -5.63
N MET A 21 -4.47 6.70 -5.05
CA MET A 21 -3.42 7.56 -5.56
C MET A 21 -2.18 7.40 -4.68
N THR A 22 -1.05 7.04 -5.27
CA THR A 22 0.24 7.08 -4.58
C THR A 22 0.75 8.53 -4.49
N ASP A 23 1.62 8.79 -3.54
CA ASP A 23 2.30 10.09 -3.39
C ASP A 23 3.16 10.49 -4.60
N ASN A 24 3.67 9.53 -5.38
CA ASN A 24 4.33 9.79 -6.68
C ASN A 24 3.35 9.94 -7.86
N GLY A 25 2.03 10.04 -7.61
CA GLY A 25 1.03 10.44 -8.60
C GLY A 25 0.44 9.31 -9.45
N HIS A 26 0.77 8.04 -9.18
CA HIS A 26 0.12 6.92 -9.86
C HIS A 26 -1.28 6.68 -9.30
N LEU A 27 -2.22 6.28 -10.16
CA LEU A 27 -3.62 6.13 -9.82
C LEU A 27 -4.16 4.77 -10.27
N PHE A 28 -4.73 4.01 -9.35
CA PHE A 28 -5.22 2.66 -9.58
C PHE A 28 -6.63 2.48 -9.04
N LYS A 29 -7.37 1.48 -9.53
CA LYS A 29 -8.62 1.06 -8.89
C LYS A 29 -8.31 0.13 -7.74
N ALA A 30 -8.90 0.40 -6.58
CA ALA A 30 -8.69 -0.42 -5.39
C ALA A 30 -9.98 -0.73 -4.65
N CYS A 31 -10.00 -1.81 -3.88
CA CYS A 31 -11.06 -2.11 -2.93
C CYS A 31 -10.52 -2.80 -1.69
N PHE A 32 -11.30 -2.71 -0.62
CA PHE A 32 -11.11 -3.57 0.54
C PHE A 32 -11.82 -4.89 0.35
N SER A 33 -11.13 -5.99 0.61
CA SER A 33 -11.70 -7.32 0.69
C SER A 33 -11.49 -7.94 2.08
N GLY A 34 -12.30 -8.95 2.42
CA GLY A 34 -12.28 -9.61 3.73
C GLY A 34 -13.67 -10.14 4.11
N ARG A 35 -13.74 -11.24 4.87
CA ARG A 35 -15.01 -11.86 5.30
C ARG A 35 -15.30 -11.58 6.78
N GLY A 36 -16.56 -11.30 7.14
CA GLY A 36 -16.97 -11.11 8.54
C GLY A 36 -16.18 -10.02 9.28
N GLN A 37 -15.81 -10.26 10.54
CA GLN A 37 -14.97 -9.36 11.34
C GLN A 37 -13.46 -9.44 11.00
N GLN A 38 -13.07 -10.18 9.96
CA GLN A 38 -11.66 -10.40 9.64
C GLN A 38 -10.96 -9.16 9.06
N ILE A 39 -9.62 -9.23 9.08
CA ILE A 39 -8.66 -8.28 8.50
C ILE A 39 -9.12 -7.82 7.11
N LYS A 40 -9.16 -6.50 6.90
CA LYS A 40 -9.46 -5.88 5.62
C LYS A 40 -8.17 -5.85 4.78
N TRP A 41 -8.16 -6.54 3.65
CA TRP A 41 -7.07 -6.50 2.68
C TRP A 41 -7.32 -5.38 1.68
N LEU A 42 -6.34 -4.51 1.44
CA LEU A 42 -6.39 -3.55 0.35
C LEU A 42 -5.85 -4.21 -0.92
N ASN A 43 -6.65 -4.20 -1.99
CA ASN A 43 -6.28 -4.83 -3.26
C ASN A 43 -6.41 -3.81 -4.39
N ALA A 44 -5.46 -3.82 -5.33
CA ALA A 44 -5.60 -3.14 -6.61
C ALA A 44 -6.22 -4.09 -7.64
N PHE A 45 -6.97 -3.54 -8.62
CA PHE A 45 -7.66 -4.34 -9.63
C PHE A 45 -6.73 -4.70 -10.80
N GLU A 46 -5.79 -3.83 -11.13
CA GLU A 46 -4.93 -3.95 -12.30
C GLU A 46 -3.93 -5.09 -12.15
N LYS A 47 -3.30 -5.19 -10.98
CA LYS A 47 -2.32 -6.24 -10.67
C LYS A 47 -2.23 -6.38 -9.15
N LYS A 48 -2.21 -7.63 -8.64
CA LYS A 48 -2.24 -7.92 -7.20
C LYS A 48 -0.97 -7.41 -6.49
N GLU A 49 0.12 -7.34 -7.23
CA GLU A 49 1.44 -7.02 -6.74
C GLU A 49 1.69 -5.51 -6.62
N ILE A 50 0.91 -4.64 -7.27
CA ILE A 50 1.18 -3.18 -7.36
C ILE A 50 1.49 -2.52 -6.03
N ILE A 51 0.70 -2.81 -4.99
CA ILE A 51 0.90 -2.19 -3.67
C ILE A 51 2.18 -2.73 -3.02
N GLY A 52 2.44 -4.04 -3.17
CA GLY A 52 3.64 -4.69 -2.65
C GLY A 52 4.91 -4.21 -3.36
N GLU A 53 4.87 -4.10 -4.70
CA GLU A 53 5.93 -3.52 -5.53
C GLU A 53 6.21 -2.08 -5.11
N TRP A 54 5.16 -1.26 -4.95
CA TRP A 54 5.31 0.12 -4.49
C TRP A 54 6.00 0.24 -3.11
N ILE A 55 5.70 -0.67 -2.17
CA ILE A 55 6.40 -0.73 -0.87
C ILE A 55 7.85 -1.18 -1.05
N LYS A 56 8.10 -2.23 -1.84
CA LYS A 56 9.46 -2.75 -2.10
C LYS A 56 10.35 -1.68 -2.70
N THR A 57 9.89 -0.98 -3.74
CA THR A 57 10.64 0.11 -4.37
C THR A 57 11.04 1.18 -3.37
N ARG A 58 10.19 1.49 -2.37
CA ARG A 58 10.56 2.42 -1.31
C ARG A 58 11.70 1.89 -0.46
N LEU A 59 11.62 0.64 -0.02
CA LEU A 59 12.65 0.05 0.84
C LEU A 59 13.98 -0.13 0.10
N VAL A 60 13.94 -0.45 -1.20
CA VAL A 60 15.12 -0.45 -2.09
C VAL A 60 15.73 0.95 -2.18
N ASN A 61 14.92 2.00 -2.38
CA ASN A 61 15.40 3.39 -2.42
C ASN A 61 16.01 3.89 -1.11
N TRP A 62 15.79 3.19 0.01
CA TRP A 62 16.42 3.45 1.31
C TRP A 62 17.58 2.50 1.59
N ASP A 63 18.01 1.70 0.61
CA ASP A 63 19.07 0.69 0.71
C ASP A 63 18.81 -0.34 1.84
N LEU A 64 17.54 -0.64 2.14
CA LEU A 64 17.16 -1.56 3.21
C LEU A 64 16.95 -3.00 2.74
N ILE A 65 16.62 -3.18 1.47
CA ILE A 65 16.46 -4.50 0.83
C ILE A 65 17.03 -4.45 -0.58
N GLU A 66 17.33 -5.62 -1.13
CA GLU A 66 17.72 -5.74 -2.54
C GLU A 66 16.52 -6.02 -3.44
N GLU A 67 16.60 -5.57 -4.69
CA GLU A 67 15.59 -5.84 -5.72
C GLU A 67 15.96 -7.10 -6.51
N TYR A 68 15.00 -8.00 -6.66
CA TYR A 68 15.14 -9.23 -7.44
C TYR A 68 13.96 -9.35 -8.40
N GLU A 69 14.22 -9.76 -9.64
CA GLU A 69 13.19 -9.98 -10.65
C GLU A 69 12.36 -11.21 -10.29
N TYR A 70 13.04 -12.27 -9.83
CA TYR A 70 12.42 -13.51 -9.40
C TYR A 70 12.80 -13.86 -7.96
N ALA A 71 11.83 -14.36 -7.19
CA ALA A 71 12.08 -14.82 -5.82
C ALA A 71 13.12 -15.96 -5.74
N SER A 72 13.35 -16.69 -6.83
CA SER A 72 14.38 -17.73 -6.93
C SER A 72 15.81 -17.19 -7.01
N GLU A 73 15.99 -15.90 -7.31
CA GLU A 73 17.30 -15.24 -7.36
C GLU A 73 17.76 -14.77 -5.98
N ASP A 74 16.81 -14.64 -5.04
CA ASP A 74 17.05 -14.20 -3.67
C ASP A 74 17.46 -15.38 -2.79
N TYR A 75 18.65 -15.93 -3.04
CA TYR A 75 19.17 -17.11 -2.32
C TYR A 75 19.40 -16.85 -0.84
N GLU A 76 19.80 -15.62 -0.49
CA GLU A 76 20.16 -15.20 0.86
C GLU A 76 18.99 -14.50 1.60
N GLY A 77 17.90 -14.17 0.90
CA GLY A 77 16.72 -13.53 1.47
C GLY A 77 16.84 -12.01 1.66
N TYR A 78 17.74 -11.34 0.93
CA TYR A 78 17.95 -9.89 1.01
C TYR A 78 16.78 -9.07 0.45
N GLY A 79 15.90 -9.68 -0.36
CA GLY A 79 14.66 -9.08 -0.85
C GLY A 79 13.47 -9.27 0.08
N ILE A 80 13.64 -10.00 1.19
CA ILE A 80 12.57 -10.30 2.15
C ILE A 80 12.39 -9.12 3.11
N ILE A 81 11.19 -8.56 3.13
CA ILE A 81 10.85 -7.52 4.11
C ILE A 81 10.53 -8.18 5.46
N THR A 82 11.43 -8.02 6.42
CA THR A 82 11.29 -8.49 7.81
C THR A 82 10.77 -7.38 8.73
N LYS A 83 10.59 -7.68 10.02
CA LYS A 83 10.19 -6.66 11.01
C LYS A 83 11.33 -5.68 11.27
N GLU A 84 12.55 -6.20 11.36
CA GLU A 84 13.78 -5.45 11.58
C GLU A 84 13.99 -4.43 10.45
N ILE A 85 13.70 -4.81 9.20
CA ILE A 85 13.71 -3.87 8.07
C ILE A 85 12.71 -2.73 8.26
N LEU A 86 11.49 -3.02 8.71
CA LEU A 86 10.47 -2.00 8.97
C LEU A 86 10.82 -1.11 10.18
N GLU A 87 11.50 -1.67 11.19
CA GLU A 87 12.03 -0.92 12.32
C GLU A 87 13.17 0.01 11.89
N CYS A 88 14.08 -0.44 11.02
CA CYS A 88 15.11 0.40 10.40
C CYS A 88 14.50 1.49 9.51
N PHE A 89 13.44 1.18 8.76
CA PHE A 89 12.64 2.16 8.03
C PHE A 89 11.86 3.10 8.96
N GLY A 90 11.64 2.67 10.21
CA GLY A 90 10.90 3.33 11.26
C GLY A 90 9.40 3.49 11.00
N ASN A 91 8.83 2.64 10.14
CA ASN A 91 7.39 2.59 9.89
C ASN A 91 6.94 1.22 9.39
N ASP A 92 5.93 0.63 10.04
CA ASP A 92 5.26 -0.62 9.66
C ASP A 92 3.80 -0.42 9.21
N LYS A 93 3.39 0.84 9.03
CA LYS A 93 2.03 1.24 8.68
C LYS A 93 1.95 1.97 7.36
N VAL A 94 0.92 1.64 6.61
CA VAL A 94 0.49 2.38 5.43
C VAL A 94 -0.68 3.26 5.83
N PHE A 95 -0.64 4.53 5.45
CA PHE A 95 -1.69 5.49 5.75
C PHE A 95 -2.59 5.72 4.54
N LEU A 96 -3.90 5.64 4.76
CA LEU A 96 -4.91 6.02 3.80
C LEU A 96 -5.63 7.29 4.24
N LYS A 97 -5.64 8.29 3.36
CA LYS A 97 -6.32 9.56 3.58
C LYS A 97 -7.38 9.80 2.51
N LYS A 98 -8.62 10.08 2.93
CA LYS A 98 -9.67 10.49 2.00
C LYS A 98 -9.32 11.88 1.45
N THR A 99 -9.40 12.05 0.14
CA THR A 99 -9.26 13.38 -0.47
C THR A 99 -10.62 14.02 -0.69
N THR A 100 -10.65 15.33 -0.95
CA THR A 100 -11.85 16.04 -1.40
C THR A 100 -12.14 15.83 -2.89
N LYS A 101 -11.32 15.05 -3.61
CA LYS A 101 -11.42 14.84 -5.05
C LYS A 101 -12.19 13.55 -5.35
N THR A 102 -12.97 13.60 -6.42
CA THR A 102 -13.59 12.44 -7.05
C THR A 102 -13.07 12.30 -8.49
N LYS A 103 -13.23 11.10 -9.06
CA LYS A 103 -12.99 10.85 -10.48
C LYS A 103 -14.15 10.03 -11.05
N THR A 104 -14.68 10.48 -12.18
CA THR A 104 -15.72 9.78 -12.91
C THR A 104 -15.16 8.54 -13.60
N ASP A 105 -15.80 7.40 -13.39
CA ASP A 105 -15.43 6.13 -14.01
C ASP A 105 -16.04 5.96 -15.42
N LYS A 106 -15.76 4.82 -16.06
CA LYS A 106 -16.29 4.50 -17.40
C LYS A 106 -17.82 4.37 -17.44
N GLU A 107 -18.46 4.13 -16.31
CA GLU A 107 -19.91 4.02 -16.14
C GLU A 107 -20.54 5.35 -15.74
N ARG A 108 -19.76 6.45 -15.76
CA ARG A 108 -20.18 7.79 -15.34
C ARG A 108 -20.51 7.90 -13.85
N ILE A 109 -19.98 7.01 -13.02
CA ILE A 109 -20.14 7.06 -11.57
C ILE A 109 -18.93 7.81 -10.98
N GLU A 110 -19.20 8.78 -10.11
CA GLU A 110 -18.14 9.43 -9.34
C GLU A 110 -17.60 8.50 -8.24
N ARG A 111 -16.28 8.38 -8.19
CA ARG A 111 -15.58 7.56 -7.20
C ARG A 111 -14.63 8.42 -6.41
N ASP A 112 -14.61 8.22 -5.10
CA ASP A 112 -13.66 8.87 -4.20
C ASP A 112 -12.22 8.57 -4.63
N VAL A 113 -11.36 9.57 -4.50
CA VAL A 113 -9.91 9.41 -4.60
C VAL A 113 -9.32 9.39 -3.19
N TRP A 114 -8.56 8.34 -2.89
CA TRP A 114 -7.86 8.14 -1.63
C TRP A 114 -6.35 8.19 -1.88
N LEU A 115 -5.63 8.91 -1.02
CA LEU A 115 -4.17 8.95 -1.04
C LEU A 115 -3.63 7.80 -0.18
N ILE A 116 -2.67 7.04 -0.71
CA ILE A 116 -1.86 6.07 0.03
C ILE A 116 -0.47 6.63 0.27
N SER A 117 0.04 6.48 1.49
CA SER A 117 1.39 6.89 1.86
C SER A 117 2.07 5.87 2.75
N PHE A 118 3.37 5.73 2.54
CA PHE A 118 4.28 4.90 3.33
C PHE A 118 5.52 5.76 3.63
N PRO A 119 5.40 6.70 4.59
CA PRO A 119 6.47 7.63 4.91
C PRO A 119 7.56 6.92 5.70
N TYR A 120 8.81 7.27 5.39
CA TYR A 120 9.95 6.99 6.25
C TYR A 120 9.86 7.85 7.51
N SER A 121 10.24 7.32 8.66
CA SER A 121 10.28 8.06 9.92
C SER A 121 11.49 7.63 10.73
N LEU A 122 12.45 8.53 10.97
CA LEU A 122 13.48 8.27 11.97
C LEU A 122 12.83 8.22 13.35
N VAL A 123 12.82 7.06 13.97
CA VAL A 123 12.56 6.97 15.41
C VAL A 123 13.78 7.57 16.10
N TYR A 124 13.69 8.84 16.50
CA TYR A 124 14.67 9.39 17.44
C TYR A 124 14.45 8.67 18.78
N SER A 125 15.38 7.78 19.12
CA SER A 125 15.51 7.14 20.43
C SER A 125 15.91 8.13 21.51
#